data_AF-C2L096-F1
#
_entry.id   AF-C2L096-F1
#
_cell.length_a   1.000
_cell.length_b   1.000
_cell.length_c   1.000
_cell.angle_alpha   90.00
_cell.angle_beta   90.00
_cell.angle_gamma   90.00
#
_symmetry.space_group_name_H-M   'P 1'
#
loop_
_entity.id
_entity.type
_entity.pdbx_description
1 polymer ?
#
loop_
_entity_poly.entity_id
_entity_poly.type
_entity_poly.pdbx_seq_one_letter_code
_entity_poly.pdbx_strand_id
1 'polypeptide(L)'
;MAALKLSLIQKYKPENAYTYVYSTGFLSGERALTQGAETIEEENAFFSHARPEQRVRALILTRKEEAPGAYSVLVLSETGIQEIELGEDFLDRENDPVLFSYRDSFGVIKAKKEIVYFTGDFSSPEIIPIKNGFLPFSKVLSDNARERYFQTVSDGRLVPVCFEKDVYYGLSRCFALLDFDPVKKEAKWKCFSEIEKNAFTHHDNRTKDAPKIDS
;
A
#
# COMPACT_ATOMS: atom_id res chain seq x y z
N MET A 1 -8.23 27.86 -2.65
CA MET A 1 -8.17 26.49 -2.08
C MET A 1 -8.71 25.54 -3.14
N ALA A 2 -7.84 24.85 -3.87
CA ALA A 2 -8.25 23.80 -4.79
C ALA A 2 -7.89 22.48 -4.12
N ALA A 3 -8.90 21.79 -3.58
CA ALA A 3 -8.74 20.39 -3.19
C ALA A 3 -8.44 19.58 -4.47
N LEU A 4 -7.56 18.59 -4.39
CA LEU A 4 -7.45 17.56 -5.42
C LEU A 4 -8.74 16.73 -5.36
N LYS A 5 -9.76 17.21 -6.04
CA LYS A 5 -10.99 16.48 -6.27
C LYS A 5 -10.66 15.28 -7.17
N LEU A 6 -11.38 14.18 -6.96
CA LEU A 6 -11.60 13.07 -7.90
C LEU A 6 -11.90 13.52 -9.36
N SER A 7 -12.13 14.81 -9.59
CA SER A 7 -12.16 15.44 -10.90
C SER A 7 -10.96 15.13 -11.80
N LEU A 8 -9.78 14.74 -11.28
CA LEU A 8 -8.68 14.28 -12.14
C LEU A 8 -9.06 12.99 -12.90
N ILE A 9 -9.67 12.01 -12.23
CA ILE A 9 -10.13 10.78 -12.90
C ILE A 9 -11.28 11.09 -13.86
N GLN A 10 -12.17 12.04 -13.52
CA GLN A 10 -13.23 12.47 -14.45
C GLN A 10 -12.69 13.29 -15.64
N LYS A 11 -11.58 14.01 -15.46
CA LYS A 11 -10.92 14.81 -16.52
C LYS A 11 -10.20 13.92 -17.54
N TYR A 12 -9.76 12.74 -17.13
CA TYR A 12 -9.01 11.82 -17.98
C TYR A 12 -9.80 10.54 -18.17
N LYS A 13 -10.36 10.34 -19.37
CA LYS A 13 -10.92 9.04 -19.76
C LYS A 13 -9.74 8.11 -20.07
N PRO A 14 -9.45 7.08 -19.23
CA PRO A 14 -8.39 6.14 -19.55
C PRO A 14 -8.70 5.44 -20.88
N GLU A 15 -7.69 5.30 -21.73
CA GLU A 15 -7.82 4.64 -23.04
C GLU A 15 -8.12 3.13 -22.88
N ASN A 16 -7.63 2.54 -21.78
CA ASN A 16 -7.80 1.14 -21.43
C ASN A 16 -8.92 0.93 -20.41
N ALA A 17 -9.63 -0.20 -20.52
CA ALA A 17 -10.61 -0.64 -19.52
C ALA A 17 -9.88 -1.22 -18.29
N TYR A 18 -9.84 -0.44 -17.22
CA TYR A 18 -9.36 -0.88 -15.91
C TYR A 18 -10.53 -1.33 -15.04
N THR A 19 -10.46 -2.54 -14.52
CA THR A 19 -11.62 -3.17 -13.88
C THR A 19 -11.59 -3.04 -12.36
N TYR A 20 -10.42 -2.87 -11.73
CA TYR A 20 -10.29 -2.91 -10.27
C TYR A 20 -9.20 -1.95 -9.75
N VAL A 21 -9.57 -1.11 -8.78
CA VAL A 21 -8.62 -0.34 -7.97
C VAL A 21 -8.26 -1.15 -6.73
N TYR A 22 -6.99 -1.53 -6.61
CA TYR A 22 -6.50 -2.37 -5.50
C TYR A 22 -6.04 -1.53 -4.32
N SER A 23 -5.25 -0.49 -4.58
CA SER A 23 -4.74 0.39 -3.54
C SER A 23 -4.47 1.76 -4.12
N THR A 24 -4.49 2.77 -3.25
CA THR A 24 -4.25 4.16 -3.62
C THR A 24 -3.20 4.76 -2.70
N GLY A 25 -2.40 5.68 -3.25
CA GLY A 25 -1.38 6.42 -2.51
C GLY A 25 -1.29 7.86 -3.02
N PHE A 26 -0.62 8.71 -2.25
CA PHE A 26 -0.32 10.08 -2.66
C PHE A 26 1.16 10.34 -2.47
N LEU A 27 1.76 10.97 -3.48
CA LEU A 27 3.10 11.55 -3.37
C LEU A 27 2.94 13.03 -3.16
N SER A 28 3.47 13.54 -2.06
CA SER A 28 3.56 14.98 -1.82
C SER A 28 5.02 15.32 -1.57
N GLY A 29 5.51 16.35 -2.26
CA GLY A 29 6.84 16.90 -1.97
C GLY A 29 6.88 17.42 -0.55
N GLU A 30 7.75 16.83 0.28
CA GLU A 30 8.09 17.24 1.65
C GLU A 30 6.91 17.74 2.52
N ARG A 31 5.95 16.87 2.86
CA ARG A 31 5.26 16.86 4.19
C ARG A 31 4.19 15.78 4.28
N ALA A 32 4.18 15.06 5.40
CA ALA A 32 3.19 14.04 5.73
C ALA A 32 1.75 14.56 5.66
N LEU A 33 0.87 13.78 5.02
CA LEU A 33 -0.56 14.03 4.96
C LEU A 33 -1.25 13.37 6.15
N THR A 34 -1.83 14.17 7.05
CA THR A 34 -2.78 13.68 8.06
C THR A 34 -4.19 13.64 7.47
N GLN A 35 -4.79 12.45 7.39
CA GLN A 35 -6.19 12.27 7.01
C GLN A 35 -7.07 12.66 8.22
N GLY A 36 -7.70 13.84 8.16
CA GLY A 36 -8.70 14.26 9.14
C GLY A 36 -10.10 13.80 8.71
N ALA A 37 -10.81 13.09 9.58
CA ALA A 37 -12.17 12.68 9.36
C ALA A 37 -13.14 13.77 9.85
N GLU A 38 -13.82 14.47 8.95
CA GLU A 38 -15.05 15.19 9.30
C GLU A 38 -16.16 14.91 8.29
N THR A 39 -17.16 14.19 8.82
CA THR A 39 -18.57 14.05 8.44
C THR A 39 -18.94 13.79 6.97
N ILE A 40 -19.47 12.58 6.82
CA ILE A 40 -20.12 11.97 5.65
C ILE A 40 -21.50 12.62 5.44
N GLU A 41 -21.76 13.15 4.24
CA GLU A 41 -23.02 12.93 3.52
C GLU A 41 -22.74 12.66 2.03
N GLU A 42 -23.22 11.48 1.63
CA GLU A 42 -23.53 10.90 0.31
C GLU A 42 -22.53 10.96 -0.88
N GLU A 43 -22.18 9.74 -1.32
CA GLU A 43 -21.37 9.31 -2.49
C GLU A 43 -19.85 9.60 -2.48
N ASN A 44 -19.11 8.72 -1.80
CA ASN A 44 -17.73 8.26 -2.12
C ASN A 44 -16.72 9.31 -2.63
N ALA A 45 -16.71 10.50 -2.04
CA ALA A 45 -15.76 11.53 -2.40
C ALA A 45 -14.48 11.44 -1.54
N PHE A 46 -13.40 10.92 -2.13
CA PHE A 46 -12.04 11.01 -1.58
C PHE A 46 -11.59 12.48 -1.58
N PHE A 47 -11.41 13.07 -0.40
CA PHE A 47 -10.80 14.38 -0.23
C PHE A 47 -9.49 14.25 0.55
N SER A 48 -8.35 14.60 -0.07
CA SER A 48 -7.10 14.86 0.63
C SER A 48 -6.82 16.36 0.65
N HIS A 49 -6.59 16.92 1.84
CA HIS A 49 -6.30 18.34 2.02
C HIS A 49 -4.82 18.62 1.75
N ALA A 50 -4.40 18.59 0.48
CA ALA A 50 -3.07 19.05 0.07
C ALA A 50 -3.09 20.53 -0.34
N ARG A 51 -2.07 21.30 0.06
CA ARG A 51 -1.92 22.72 -0.26
C ARG A 51 -1.44 22.89 -1.72
N PRO A 52 -1.92 23.89 -2.49
CA PRO A 52 -1.77 23.92 -3.96
C PRO A 52 -0.35 24.16 -4.50
N GLU A 53 0.67 24.29 -3.66
CA GLU A 53 2.06 24.57 -4.10
C GLU A 53 2.90 23.29 -4.29
N GLN A 54 2.36 22.13 -3.96
CA GLN A 54 3.05 20.84 -4.07
C GLN A 54 2.67 20.14 -5.39
N ARG A 55 3.67 19.59 -6.10
CA ARG A 55 3.42 18.61 -7.18
C ARG A 55 2.84 17.34 -6.56
N VAL A 56 1.55 17.34 -6.30
CA VAL A 56 0.87 16.17 -5.75
C VAL A 56 0.61 15.20 -6.89
N ARG A 57 1.03 13.95 -6.70
CA ARG A 57 0.71 12.85 -7.61
C ARG A 57 -0.18 11.88 -6.86
N ALA A 58 -1.27 11.44 -7.47
CA ALA A 58 -2.05 10.33 -6.96
C ALA A 58 -1.58 9.04 -7.64
N LEU A 59 -1.54 7.95 -6.87
CA LEU A 59 -1.12 6.64 -7.33
C LEU A 59 -2.31 5.69 -7.23
N ILE A 60 -2.54 4.90 -8.27
CA ILE A 60 -3.59 3.90 -8.32
C ILE A 60 -2.97 2.59 -8.80
N LEU A 61 -2.96 1.58 -7.93
CA LEU A 61 -2.63 0.21 -8.33
C LEU A 61 -3.88 -0.44 -8.94
N THR A 62 -3.74 -0.92 -10.17
CA THR A 62 -4.84 -1.47 -10.97
C THR A 62 -4.37 -2.68 -11.77
N ARG A 63 -5.31 -3.40 -12.38
CA ARG A 63 -5.05 -4.43 -13.39
C ARG A 63 -5.98 -4.24 -14.58
N LYS A 64 -5.53 -4.67 -15.77
CA LYS A 64 -6.35 -4.69 -16.98
C LYS A 64 -7.31 -5.88 -16.95
N GLU A 65 -8.50 -5.72 -17.52
CA GLU A 65 -9.50 -6.80 -17.61
C GLU A 65 -8.97 -8.00 -18.38
N GLU A 66 -8.31 -7.71 -19.50
CA GLU A 66 -7.82 -8.69 -20.48
C GLU A 66 -6.58 -9.45 -20.00
N ALA A 67 -5.94 -8.98 -18.92
CA ALA A 67 -4.71 -9.56 -18.36
C ALA A 67 -4.77 -9.59 -16.82
N PRO A 68 -5.54 -10.53 -16.22
CA PRO A 68 -5.80 -10.55 -14.77
C PRO A 68 -4.57 -10.77 -13.88
N GLY A 69 -3.42 -11.11 -14.47
CA GLY A 69 -2.13 -11.24 -13.79
C GLY A 69 -1.16 -10.06 -13.99
N ALA A 70 -1.52 -9.09 -14.83
CA ALA A 70 -0.69 -7.93 -15.13
C ALA A 70 -1.20 -6.71 -14.36
N TYR A 71 -0.42 -6.27 -13.38
CA TYR A 71 -0.71 -5.07 -12.61
C TYR A 71 0.00 -3.86 -13.21
N SER A 72 -0.66 -2.70 -13.11
CA SER A 72 -0.09 -1.41 -13.48
C SER A 72 -0.32 -0.41 -12.35
N VAL A 73 0.60 0.54 -12.20
CA VAL A 73 0.39 1.73 -11.37
C VAL A 73 0.11 2.91 -12.28
N LEU A 74 -1.06 3.52 -12.10
CA LEU A 74 -1.40 4.79 -12.73
C LEU A 74 -0.91 5.92 -11.83
N VAL A 75 -0.05 6.77 -12.37
CA VAL A 75 0.44 7.99 -11.74
C VAL A 75 -0.33 9.17 -12.33
N LEU A 76 -1.21 9.75 -11.53
CA LEU A 76 -2.05 10.88 -11.91
C LEU A 76 -1.39 12.17 -11.44
N SER A 77 -1.24 13.12 -12.37
CA SER A 77 -0.65 14.43 -12.13
C SER A 77 -1.43 15.51 -12.88
N GLU A 78 -1.10 16.77 -12.63
CA GLU A 78 -1.68 17.89 -13.40
C GLU A 78 -1.35 17.83 -14.90
N THR A 79 -0.21 17.22 -15.25
CA THR A 79 0.27 17.09 -16.63
C THR A 79 -0.35 15.92 -17.38
N GLY A 80 -1.00 14.98 -16.69
CA GLY A 80 -1.62 13.80 -17.29
C GLY A 80 -1.50 12.53 -16.44
N ILE A 81 -1.85 11.41 -17.07
CA ILE A 81 -1.71 10.06 -16.50
C ILE A 81 -0.49 9.39 -17.13
N GLN A 82 0.40 8.86 -16.30
CA GLN A 82 1.47 7.95 -16.69
C GLN A 82 1.11 6.55 -16.20
N GLU A 83 1.13 5.56 -17.10
CA GLU A 83 0.98 4.15 -16.75
C GLU A 83 2.35 3.51 -16.57
N ILE A 84 2.53 2.78 -15.46
CA ILE A 84 3.74 2.01 -15.16
C ILE A 84 3.33 0.55 -15.06
N GLU A 85 3.75 -0.27 -16.02
CA GLU A 85 3.51 -1.71 -16.01
C GLU A 85 4.45 -2.40 -15.03
N LEU A 86 3.91 -3.22 -14.13
CA LEU A 86 4.70 -3.94 -13.13
C LEU A 86 5.22 -5.30 -13.65
N GLY A 87 4.77 -5.73 -14.82
CA GLY A 87 5.14 -7.00 -15.46
C GLY A 87 4.22 -8.18 -15.08
N GLU A 88 4.46 -9.34 -15.70
CA GLU A 88 3.64 -10.55 -15.53
C GLU A 88 3.99 -11.39 -14.30
N ASP A 89 5.11 -11.10 -13.63
CA ASP A 89 5.58 -11.89 -12.49
C ASP A 89 4.77 -11.66 -11.21
N PHE A 90 3.76 -10.78 -11.24
CA PHE A 90 2.81 -10.53 -10.14
C PHE A 90 1.71 -11.59 -10.01
N LEU A 91 1.88 -12.74 -10.68
CA LEU A 91 1.01 -13.92 -10.62
C LEU A 91 1.12 -14.67 -9.29
N ASP A 92 0.89 -13.99 -8.17
CA ASP A 92 0.57 -14.65 -6.90
C ASP A 92 -0.92 -14.48 -6.64
N ARG A 93 -1.71 -15.52 -6.95
CA ARG A 93 -3.17 -15.51 -6.73
C ARG A 93 -3.53 -15.52 -5.24
N GLU A 94 -2.56 -15.81 -4.37
CA GLU A 94 -2.80 -15.86 -2.93
C GLU A 94 -2.48 -14.55 -2.23
N ASN A 95 -1.60 -13.72 -2.80
CA ASN A 95 -1.13 -12.47 -2.21
C ASN A 95 -1.37 -11.30 -3.16
N ASP A 96 -2.31 -10.42 -2.80
CA ASP A 96 -2.55 -9.21 -3.58
C ASP A 96 -1.38 -8.24 -3.41
N PRO A 97 -0.88 -7.59 -4.49
CA PRO A 97 0.18 -6.61 -4.36
C PRO A 97 -0.30 -5.37 -3.58
N VAL A 98 0.56 -4.86 -2.70
CA VAL A 98 0.25 -3.69 -1.87
C VAL A 98 1.10 -2.49 -2.28
N LEU A 99 0.42 -1.46 -2.79
CA LEU A 99 1.03 -0.15 -3.03
C LEU A 99 1.22 0.60 -1.71
N PHE A 100 2.36 1.27 -1.56
CA PHE A 100 2.62 2.24 -0.51
C PHE A 100 3.42 3.44 -1.04
N SER A 101 3.19 4.61 -0.46
CA SER A 101 3.98 5.82 -0.71
C SER A 101 5.15 5.92 0.28
N TYR A 102 6.28 6.47 -0.16
CA TYR A 102 7.37 6.87 0.72
C TYR A 102 7.99 8.16 0.19
N ARG A 103 7.70 9.27 0.86
CA ARG A 103 8.10 10.63 0.43
C ARG A 103 7.60 10.93 -0.99
N ASP A 104 8.51 11.21 -1.93
CA ASP A 104 8.28 11.50 -3.35
C ASP A 104 8.36 10.24 -4.24
N SER A 105 8.51 9.07 -3.63
CA SER A 105 8.71 7.77 -4.27
C SER A 105 7.61 6.80 -3.83
N PHE A 106 7.49 5.64 -4.49
CA PHE A 106 6.52 4.63 -4.10
C PHE A 106 7.08 3.23 -4.22
N GLY A 107 6.50 2.30 -3.48
CA GLY A 107 6.83 0.89 -3.59
C GLY A 107 5.58 0.05 -3.78
N VAL A 108 5.76 -1.09 -4.44
CA VAL A 108 4.77 -2.16 -4.50
C VAL A 108 5.35 -3.38 -3.82
N ILE A 109 4.70 -3.82 -2.75
CA ILE A 109 5.01 -5.08 -2.08
C ILE A 109 4.44 -6.19 -2.94
N LYS A 110 5.27 -7.20 -3.17
CA LYS A 110 4.93 -8.36 -3.99
C LYS A 110 5.12 -9.63 -3.17
N ALA A 111 4.05 -10.40 -3.08
CA ALA A 111 4.02 -11.72 -2.47
C ALA A 111 4.71 -11.76 -1.09
N LYS A 112 4.54 -10.73 -0.25
CA LYS A 112 5.17 -10.53 1.06
C LYS A 112 6.72 -10.69 1.13
N LYS A 113 7.39 -10.78 -0.01
CA LYS A 113 8.76 -11.26 -0.16
C LYS A 113 9.69 -10.22 -0.78
N GLU A 114 9.17 -9.33 -1.60
CA GLU A 114 9.99 -8.31 -2.26
C GLU A 114 9.21 -7.01 -2.42
N ILE A 115 9.95 -5.92 -2.56
CA ILE A 115 9.44 -4.59 -2.88
C ILE A 115 10.00 -4.23 -4.24
N VAL A 116 9.11 -3.82 -5.15
CA VAL A 116 9.48 -3.11 -6.38
C VAL A 116 9.36 -1.62 -6.09
N TYR A 117 10.49 -0.95 -5.93
CA TYR A 117 10.59 0.43 -5.45
C TYR A 117 10.93 1.41 -6.57
N PHE A 118 10.09 2.41 -6.78
CA PHE A 118 10.18 3.37 -7.86
C PHE A 118 10.57 4.75 -7.32
N THR A 119 11.62 5.31 -7.88
CA THR A 119 12.13 6.66 -7.53
C THR A 119 12.24 7.54 -8.77
N GLY A 120 12.38 8.85 -8.56
CA GLY A 120 12.64 9.80 -9.65
C GLY A 120 11.51 9.89 -10.68
N ASP A 121 11.80 9.45 -11.91
CA ASP A 121 10.86 9.42 -13.04
C ASP A 121 10.05 8.12 -13.15
N PHE A 122 10.31 7.18 -12.23
CA PHE A 122 9.67 5.87 -12.15
C PHE A 122 9.97 4.92 -13.33
N SER A 123 11.00 5.20 -14.13
CA SER A 123 11.37 4.36 -15.28
C SER A 123 12.12 3.08 -14.89
N SER A 124 12.86 3.11 -13.79
CA SER A 124 13.79 2.03 -13.40
C SER A 124 13.57 1.65 -11.93
N PRO A 125 12.79 0.60 -11.65
CA PRO A 125 12.56 0.17 -10.28
C PRO A 125 13.77 -0.56 -9.68
N GLU A 126 13.91 -0.44 -8.37
CA GLU A 126 14.81 -1.26 -7.57
C GLU A 126 14.04 -2.43 -6.93
N ILE A 127 14.61 -3.63 -6.98
CA ILE A 127 14.04 -4.81 -6.34
C ILE A 127 14.73 -5.02 -4.99
N ILE A 128 13.95 -4.94 -3.90
CA ILE A 128 14.44 -5.06 -2.53
C ILE A 128 13.79 -6.27 -1.86
N PRO A 129 14.56 -7.30 -1.48
CA PRO A 129 14.00 -8.48 -0.80
C PRO A 129 13.59 -8.15 0.65
N ILE A 130 12.48 -8.72 1.08
CA ILE A 130 11.92 -8.59 2.42
C ILE A 130 12.39 -9.77 3.28
N LYS A 131 13.11 -9.47 4.35
CA LYS A 131 13.57 -10.46 5.34
C LYS A 131 12.40 -10.84 6.26
N ASN A 132 12.15 -12.14 6.42
CA ASN A 132 11.10 -12.66 7.29
C ASN A 132 11.61 -13.72 8.30
N GLY A 133 12.88 -13.65 8.71
CA GLY A 133 13.50 -14.72 9.52
C GLY A 133 13.65 -16.03 8.74
N PHE A 134 14.74 -16.76 8.99
CA PHE A 134 15.01 -18.00 8.25
C PHE A 134 14.49 -19.25 8.97
N LEU A 135 14.59 -19.27 10.30
CA LEU A 135 14.13 -20.38 11.13
C LEU A 135 12.62 -20.24 11.43
N PRO A 136 11.86 -21.34 11.52
CA PRO A 136 10.41 -21.30 11.80
C PRO A 136 10.04 -20.44 13.01
N PHE A 137 10.80 -20.52 14.09
CA PHE A 137 10.57 -19.76 15.33
C PHE A 137 11.03 -18.29 15.27
N SER A 138 11.82 -17.94 14.24
CA SER A 138 12.29 -16.57 14.00
C SER A 138 11.43 -15.83 12.97
N LYS A 139 10.45 -16.52 12.36
CA LYS A 139 9.54 -15.90 11.41
C LYS A 139 8.60 -14.94 12.11
N VAL A 140 8.56 -13.71 11.62
CA VAL A 140 7.63 -12.70 12.11
C VAL A 140 6.27 -12.91 11.45
N LEU A 141 6.26 -13.03 10.13
CA LEU A 141 5.06 -13.25 9.33
C LEU A 141 4.86 -14.75 9.06
N SER A 142 3.65 -15.24 9.27
CA SER A 142 3.29 -16.64 8.99
C SER A 142 3.36 -16.97 7.50
N ASP A 143 3.75 -18.20 7.16
CA ASP A 143 3.72 -18.69 5.78
C ASP A 143 2.28 -18.76 5.23
N ASN A 144 1.30 -18.99 6.08
CA ASN A 144 -0.12 -19.07 5.72
C ASN A 144 -0.83 -17.70 5.70
N ALA A 145 -0.15 -16.62 6.12
CA ALA A 145 -0.71 -15.28 6.02
C ALA A 145 -0.70 -14.81 4.56
N ARG A 146 -1.85 -14.40 4.07
CA ARG A 146 -2.10 -13.93 2.71
C ARG A 146 -2.18 -12.41 2.69
N GLU A 147 -1.32 -11.78 1.90
CA GLU A 147 -1.32 -10.34 1.68
C GLU A 147 -2.64 -9.94 1.00
N ARG A 148 -3.27 -8.90 1.53
CA ARG A 148 -4.55 -8.41 1.03
C ARG A 148 -4.45 -6.93 0.75
N TYR A 149 -5.09 -6.52 -0.33
CA TYR A 149 -5.15 -5.12 -0.70
C TYR A 149 -5.88 -4.34 0.39
N PHE A 150 -5.17 -3.39 0.99
CA PHE A 150 -5.73 -2.41 1.90
C PHE A 150 -4.99 -1.10 1.70
N GLN A 151 -5.65 0.02 1.97
CA GLN A 151 -5.03 1.32 1.83
C GLN A 151 -3.94 1.46 2.89
N THR A 152 -2.68 1.59 2.45
CA THR A 152 -1.57 1.91 3.33
C THR A 152 -1.54 3.42 3.55
N VAL A 153 -1.63 3.84 4.81
CA VAL A 153 -1.72 5.27 5.18
C VAL A 153 -0.40 5.79 5.73
N SER A 154 0.72 5.14 5.39
CA SER A 154 2.06 5.51 5.89
C SER A 154 2.92 6.01 4.75
N ASP A 155 3.52 7.19 4.94
CA ASP A 155 4.65 7.72 4.16
C ASP A 155 5.99 7.53 4.91
N GLY A 156 5.95 6.80 6.03
CA GLY A 156 7.07 6.58 6.92
C GLY A 156 7.85 5.31 6.64
N ARG A 157 8.91 5.10 7.43
CA ARG A 157 9.78 3.91 7.37
C ARG A 157 9.03 2.61 7.73
N LEU A 158 8.02 2.71 8.59
CA LEU A 158 7.19 1.59 9.02
C LEU A 158 5.90 1.59 8.19
N VAL A 159 5.75 0.59 7.34
CA VAL A 159 4.58 0.43 6.47
C VAL A 159 3.67 -0.64 7.08
N PRO A 160 2.44 -0.30 7.50
CA PRO A 160 1.47 -1.28 7.97
C PRO A 160 0.88 -2.03 6.78
N VAL A 161 0.87 -3.36 6.84
CA VAL A 161 0.34 -4.23 5.78
C VAL A 161 -0.66 -5.19 6.38
N CYS A 162 -1.81 -5.34 5.71
CA CYS A 162 -2.90 -6.18 6.20
C CYS A 162 -2.83 -7.58 5.58
N PHE A 163 -3.19 -8.57 6.39
CA PHE A 163 -3.16 -9.97 6.01
C PHE A 163 -4.44 -10.69 6.41
N GLU A 164 -4.80 -11.65 5.59
CA GLU A 164 -5.74 -12.72 5.89
C GLU A 164 -4.94 -13.94 6.41
N LYS A 165 -5.46 -14.65 7.42
CA LYS A 165 -4.81 -15.87 7.92
C LYS A 165 -5.88 -16.87 8.39
N ASP A 166 -5.62 -18.16 8.16
CA ASP A 166 -6.44 -19.31 8.59
C ASP A 166 -7.89 -19.30 8.06
N VAL A 167 -8.90 -19.43 8.93
CA VAL A 167 -10.33 -19.66 8.58
C VAL A 167 -11.01 -18.40 8.01
N TYR A 168 -10.34 -17.24 8.06
CA TYR A 168 -10.92 -15.93 7.76
C TYR A 168 -10.81 -15.53 6.29
N TYR A 169 -11.27 -16.40 5.38
CA TYR A 169 -11.28 -16.12 3.94
C TYR A 169 -11.99 -14.79 3.61
N GLY A 170 -11.26 -13.87 2.97
CA GLY A 170 -11.76 -12.55 2.57
C GLY A 170 -11.80 -11.51 3.68
N LEU A 171 -11.26 -11.78 4.88
CA LEU A 171 -11.21 -10.83 5.99
C LEU A 171 -9.78 -10.60 6.46
N SER A 172 -9.24 -9.43 6.16
CA SER A 172 -7.94 -8.96 6.67
C SER A 172 -8.01 -8.68 8.16
N ARG A 173 -7.83 -9.72 8.98
CA ARG A 173 -7.85 -9.64 10.45
C ARG A 173 -6.47 -9.72 11.08
N CYS A 174 -5.42 -9.64 10.28
CA CYS A 174 -4.07 -9.57 10.78
C CYS A 174 -3.38 -8.35 10.17
N PHE A 175 -2.39 -7.82 10.86
CA PHE A 175 -1.49 -6.82 10.28
C PHE A 175 -0.05 -7.12 10.65
N ALA A 176 0.87 -6.70 9.79
CA ALA A 176 2.29 -6.69 10.05
C ALA A 176 2.87 -5.30 9.81
N LEU A 177 3.95 -4.98 10.51
CA LEU A 177 4.74 -3.78 10.20
C LEU A 177 5.97 -4.17 9.39
N LEU A 178 6.10 -3.57 8.22
CA LEU A 178 7.27 -3.66 7.35
C LEU A 178 8.21 -2.48 7.67
N ASP A 179 9.43 -2.78 8.09
CA ASP A 179 10.49 -1.78 8.23
C ASP A 179 11.25 -1.66 6.92
N PHE A 180 11.11 -0.52 6.27
CA PHE A 180 11.65 -0.26 4.93
C PHE A 180 12.73 0.83 4.96
N ASP A 181 13.94 0.49 4.51
CA ASP A 181 15.07 1.40 4.39
C ASP A 181 15.58 1.44 2.93
N PRO A 182 15.16 2.44 2.13
CA PRO A 182 15.61 2.53 0.75
C PRO A 182 17.09 2.89 0.62
N VAL A 183 17.68 3.58 1.62
CA VAL A 183 19.11 3.97 1.58
C VAL A 183 20.00 2.75 1.77
N LYS A 184 19.62 1.85 2.69
CA LYS A 184 20.34 0.60 2.92
C LYS A 184 19.88 -0.54 2.01
N LYS A 185 18.81 -0.34 1.22
CA LYS A 185 18.14 -1.36 0.43
C LYS A 185 17.73 -2.57 1.28
N GLU A 186 17.16 -2.29 2.44
CA GLU A 186 16.72 -3.31 3.37
C GLU A 186 15.23 -3.20 3.64
N ALA A 187 14.55 -4.34 3.64
CA ALA A 187 13.19 -4.47 4.11
C ALA A 187 13.08 -5.68 5.05
N LYS A 188 12.32 -5.54 6.15
CA LYS A 188 12.06 -6.65 7.07
C LYS A 188 10.72 -6.54 7.77
N TRP A 189 10.05 -7.67 7.98
CA TRP A 189 8.89 -7.73 8.87
C TRP A 189 9.35 -7.57 10.32
N LYS A 190 8.72 -6.66 11.07
CA LYS A 190 9.07 -6.35 12.47
C LYS A 190 8.13 -6.96 13.50
N CYS A 191 6.83 -6.91 13.23
CA CYS A 191 5.83 -7.54 14.08
C CYS A 191 4.67 -8.05 13.22
N PHE A 192 3.93 -9.01 13.77
CA PHE A 192 2.70 -9.54 13.21
C PHE A 192 1.68 -9.64 14.34
N SER A 193 0.44 -9.30 14.07
CA SER A 193 -0.60 -9.18 15.09
C SER A 193 -1.95 -9.61 14.51
N GLU A 194 -2.76 -10.28 15.33
CA GLU A 194 -4.05 -10.84 14.95
C GLU A 194 -5.17 -10.09 15.70
N ILE A 195 -6.09 -9.48 14.97
CA ILE A 195 -7.20 -8.72 15.51
C ILE A 195 -8.37 -9.69 15.73
N GLU A 196 -8.49 -10.24 16.94
CA GLU A 196 -9.64 -11.06 17.34
C GLU A 196 -10.82 -10.19 17.81
N LYS A 197 -12.04 -10.51 17.34
CA LYS A 197 -13.27 -9.75 17.68
C LYS A 197 -13.76 -9.95 19.11
N ASN A 198 -13.38 -11.04 19.77
CA ASN A 198 -14.04 -11.46 21.01
C ASN A 198 -13.44 -10.79 22.26
N ALA A 199 -12.24 -10.24 22.13
CA ALA A 199 -11.67 -9.30 23.06
C ALA A 199 -10.69 -8.44 22.28
N PHE A 200 -10.95 -7.14 22.14
CA PHE A 200 -9.97 -6.17 21.61
C PHE A 200 -8.73 -6.02 22.52
N THR A 201 -8.41 -7.03 23.34
CA THR A 201 -7.16 -7.16 24.07
C THR A 201 -6.08 -7.68 23.13
N HIS A 202 -5.50 -6.80 22.31
CA HIS A 202 -4.30 -7.15 21.55
C HIS A 202 -3.13 -6.24 21.96
N HIS A 203 -2.64 -6.45 23.18
CA HIS A 203 -1.38 -5.89 23.64
C HIS A 203 -0.30 -6.98 23.62
N ASP A 204 0.52 -7.05 22.56
CA ASP A 204 1.71 -7.90 22.56
C ASP A 204 2.90 -7.18 23.21
N ASN A 205 3.11 -7.42 24.51
CA ASN A 205 4.25 -6.90 25.26
C ASN A 205 5.62 -7.37 24.71
N ARG A 206 5.66 -8.39 23.83
CA ARG A 206 6.91 -8.91 23.26
C ARG A 206 7.50 -8.01 22.19
N THR A 207 6.68 -7.16 21.55
CA THR A 207 7.13 -6.26 20.48
C THR A 207 6.83 -4.81 20.83
N LYS A 208 7.88 -3.96 20.91
CA LYS A 208 7.72 -2.52 21.21
C LYS A 208 7.17 -1.72 20.02
N ASP A 209 7.22 -2.31 18.83
CA ASP A 209 6.87 -1.64 17.58
C ASP A 209 5.38 -1.81 17.22
N ALA A 210 4.69 -2.80 17.76
CA ALA A 210 3.28 -3.00 17.47
C ALA A 210 2.42 -1.87 18.09
N PRO A 211 1.50 -1.27 17.33
CA PRO A 211 0.61 -0.25 17.87
C PRO A 211 -0.26 -0.83 18.97
N LYS A 212 -0.45 -0.05 20.04
CA LYS A 212 -1.38 -0.39 21.11
C LYS A 212 -2.81 -0.20 20.60
N ILE A 213 -3.54 -1.29 20.46
CA ILE A 213 -4.96 -1.27 20.13
C ILE A 213 -5.71 -1.25 21.45
N ASP A 214 -6.11 -0.06 21.89
CA ASP A 214 -6.96 0.11 23.07
C ASP A 214 -8.43 -0.08 22.65
N SER A 215 -9.16 -0.90 23.40
CA SER A 215 -10.59 -1.22 23.23
C SER A 215 -11.51 -0.13 23.75
#